data_AF-A0A662JPP5-F1
#
_entry.id   AF-A0A662JPP5-F1
#
_cell.length_a   1.000
_cell.length_b   1.000
_cell.length_c   1.000
_cell.angle_alpha   90.00
_cell.angle_beta   90.00
_cell.angle_gamma   90.00
#
_symmetry.space_group_name_H-M   'P 1'
#
loop_
_entity.id
_entity.type
_entity.pdbx_description
1 polymer ?
#
loop_
_entity_poly.entity_id
_entity_poly.type
_entity_poly.pdbx_seq_one_letter_code
_entity_poly.pdbx_strand_id
1 'polypeptide(L)'
;MEKPILQLALDFVDLHRAMKVAEEALRGGVDWLEAGTPLIKSEGLNCVRALKRSFPGVTLVADMKTMDTGSVEVEAAAKAGADVVIVMGLADDSTIREAVEAARRVGSKIMVDLMNVDDMPSRAVDLERLGVDYVCVHVGIDQQMRGMKPLEVLKQVVEVVNIPVAVAGGINSETAAQAVEAGASIVIVGGAITKAENAEEAARVIKEAMLTRKPITTKLFKKFTEEEIVEAFKKVSTPNIADAMHKKGAMKGIKPITPGVKMVGRAVTVRTYPGDWSKAVQAIDVAEPGSVIVIDACGAEEAVWGELASWSCVVKGIAGVVIDGAIRDVDVIRELRFPAYARHINPRAGEPKGLGEINVEITCGGVKVEPGDWVIGDDNGVVVVPKDLAVEIANRAIDVMEKENRIREEIRRGSTLSRVLELKKWDKVVG
;
A
#
# COMPACT_ATOMS: atom_id res chain seq x y z
N MET A 1 3.91 31.69 16.08
CA MET A 1 3.44 30.31 15.86
C MET A 1 4.58 29.39 16.23
N GLU A 2 4.32 28.37 17.05
CA GLU A 2 5.31 27.34 17.37
C GLU A 2 5.73 26.60 16.09
N LYS A 3 6.97 26.10 16.09
CA LYS A 3 7.52 25.36 14.95
C LYS A 3 6.81 24.00 14.86
N PRO A 4 6.30 23.59 13.68
CA PRO A 4 5.62 22.31 13.55
C PRO A 4 6.57 21.13 13.81
N ILE A 5 6.06 20.14 14.52
CA ILE A 5 6.77 18.93 14.94
C ILE A 5 6.62 17.86 13.86
N LEU A 6 7.74 17.31 13.41
CA LEU A 6 7.80 16.13 12.57
C LEU A 6 8.00 14.91 13.49
N GLN A 7 6.99 14.06 13.56
CA GLN A 7 7.00 12.81 14.32
C GLN A 7 7.16 11.64 13.35
N LEU A 8 8.09 10.74 13.63
CA LEU A 8 8.31 9.52 12.85
C LEU A 8 7.65 8.30 13.51
N ALA A 9 6.69 7.68 12.82
CA ALA A 9 6.11 6.40 13.20
C ALA A 9 6.99 5.22 12.73
N LEU A 10 7.59 4.50 13.67
CA LEU A 10 8.43 3.33 13.42
C LEU A 10 7.58 2.04 13.39
N ASP A 11 6.78 1.87 12.33
CA ASP A 11 5.94 0.69 12.10
C ASP A 11 6.73 -0.54 11.59
N PHE A 12 7.69 -0.99 12.40
CA PHE A 12 8.48 -2.20 12.15
C PHE A 12 8.01 -3.34 13.05
N VAL A 13 8.31 -4.58 12.68
CA VAL A 13 8.22 -5.75 13.59
C VAL A 13 9.62 -6.21 14.02
N ASP A 14 10.57 -5.28 13.97
CA ASP A 14 11.99 -5.55 14.07
C ASP A 14 12.69 -4.35 14.68
N LEU A 15 13.20 -4.52 15.91
CA LEU A 15 13.82 -3.43 16.64
C LEU A 15 15.07 -2.91 15.95
N HIS A 16 15.94 -3.79 15.45
CA HIS A 16 17.21 -3.38 14.86
C HIS A 16 17.00 -2.47 13.64
N ARG A 17 16.04 -2.81 12.77
CA ARG A 17 15.67 -1.95 11.63
C ARG A 17 15.04 -0.64 12.07
N ALA A 18 14.16 -0.67 13.07
CA ALA A 18 13.55 0.55 13.62
C ALA A 18 14.63 1.51 14.16
N MET A 19 15.61 1.00 14.90
CA MET A 19 16.73 1.79 15.47
C MET A 19 17.55 2.48 14.37
N LYS A 20 17.88 1.75 13.30
CA LYS A 20 18.67 2.31 12.19
C LYS A 20 17.92 3.45 11.48
N VAL A 21 16.62 3.25 11.23
CA VAL A 21 15.80 4.29 10.56
C VAL A 21 15.57 5.48 11.48
N ALA A 22 15.38 5.27 12.78
CA ALA A 22 15.32 6.36 13.75
C ALA A 22 16.58 7.22 13.73
N GLU A 23 17.77 6.60 13.73
CA GLU A 23 19.04 7.32 13.67
C GLU A 23 19.19 8.15 12.38
N GLU A 24 18.91 7.54 11.22
CA GLU A 24 18.94 8.23 9.91
C GLU A 24 17.96 9.42 9.89
N ALA A 25 16.72 9.21 10.33
CA ALA A 25 15.69 10.22 10.26
C ALA A 25 15.89 11.37 11.27
N LEU A 26 16.46 11.10 12.44
CA LEU A 26 16.86 12.15 13.40
C LEU A 26 17.91 13.09 12.79
N ARG A 27 18.91 12.57 12.06
CA ARG A 27 19.85 13.40 11.29
C ARG A 27 19.15 14.25 10.23
N GLY A 28 18.05 13.72 9.67
CA GLY A 28 17.20 14.42 8.71
C GLY A 28 16.28 15.48 9.33
N GLY A 29 16.26 15.64 10.66
CA GLY A 29 15.47 16.67 11.34
C GLY A 29 14.08 16.25 11.79
N VAL A 30 13.83 14.94 11.96
CA VAL A 30 12.71 14.44 12.78
C VAL A 30 12.89 14.95 14.22
N ASP A 31 11.81 15.45 14.82
CA ASP A 31 11.84 15.95 16.20
C ASP A 31 11.43 14.87 17.20
N TRP A 32 10.40 14.06 16.88
CA TRP A 32 9.82 13.05 17.77
C TRP A 32 9.89 11.66 17.14
N LEU A 33 10.15 10.64 17.96
CA LEU A 33 10.10 9.24 17.54
C LEU A 33 8.87 8.57 18.16
N GLU A 34 8.19 7.73 17.39
CA GLU A 34 7.07 6.93 17.85
C GLU A 34 7.40 5.45 17.69
N ALA A 35 7.35 4.71 18.80
CA ALA A 35 7.30 3.26 18.76
C ALA A 35 5.90 2.85 18.29
N GLY A 36 5.79 2.52 16.99
CA GLY A 36 4.53 2.19 16.35
C GLY A 36 3.92 0.90 16.91
N THR A 37 2.60 0.76 16.75
CA THR A 37 1.84 -0.42 17.22
C THR A 37 2.49 -1.76 16.82
N PRO A 38 2.93 -2.00 15.57
CA PRO A 38 3.54 -3.27 15.19
C PRO A 38 4.84 -3.58 15.94
N LEU A 39 5.61 -2.54 16.27
CA LEU A 39 6.90 -2.68 16.95
C LEU A 39 6.68 -3.03 18.42
N ILE A 40 5.74 -2.36 19.07
CA ILE A 40 5.33 -2.67 20.45
C ILE A 40 4.74 -4.08 20.52
N LYS A 41 3.93 -4.50 19.54
CA LYS A 41 3.36 -5.86 19.53
C LYS A 41 4.41 -6.95 19.32
N SER A 42 5.46 -6.68 18.56
CA SER A 42 6.54 -7.65 18.31
C SER A 42 7.53 -7.74 19.48
N GLU A 43 7.95 -6.59 20.01
CA GLU A 43 9.08 -6.50 20.95
C GLU A 43 8.65 -6.24 22.40
N GLY A 44 7.35 -6.01 22.62
CA GLY A 44 6.84 -5.41 23.85
C GLY A 44 7.40 -4.00 24.07
N LEU A 45 7.30 -3.51 25.30
CA LEU A 45 7.85 -2.19 25.69
C LEU A 45 9.39 -2.15 25.76
N ASN A 46 10.09 -3.23 25.38
CA ASN A 46 11.55 -3.18 25.27
C ASN A 46 12.01 -2.30 24.11
N CYS A 47 11.21 -2.15 23.05
CA CYS A 47 11.52 -1.21 21.97
C CYS A 47 11.55 0.24 22.49
N VAL A 48 10.58 0.63 23.33
CA VAL A 48 10.51 1.95 23.98
C VAL A 48 11.75 2.18 24.86
N ARG A 49 12.12 1.19 25.68
CA ARG A 49 13.34 1.25 26.50
C ARG A 49 14.61 1.42 25.68
N ALA A 50 14.73 0.68 24.58
CA ALA A 50 15.88 0.73 23.69
C ALA A 50 16.00 2.08 22.97
N LEU A 51 14.88 2.61 22.46
CA LEU A 51 14.81 3.94 21.84
C LEU A 51 15.21 5.03 22.84
N LYS A 52 14.63 5.03 24.05
CA LYS A 52 14.92 6.04 25.08
C LYS A 52 16.40 6.03 25.49
N ARG A 53 17.01 4.84 25.61
CA ARG A 53 18.43 4.70 25.95
C ARG A 53 19.37 5.18 24.84
N SER A 54 19.01 4.94 23.59
CA SER A 54 19.88 5.25 22.45
C SER A 54 19.77 6.71 22.01
N PHE A 55 18.60 7.32 22.21
CA PHE A 55 18.31 8.70 21.80
C PHE A 55 17.85 9.54 23.00
N PRO A 56 18.71 9.73 24.03
CA PRO A 56 18.34 10.53 25.19
C PRO A 56 18.05 11.98 24.76
N GLY A 57 16.95 12.55 25.26
CA GLY A 57 16.53 13.92 24.94
C GLY A 57 15.57 14.05 23.75
N VAL A 58 15.35 12.98 22.99
CA VAL A 58 14.29 12.92 21.97
C VAL A 58 12.96 12.58 22.65
N THR A 59 11.89 13.29 22.28
CA THR A 59 10.53 12.95 22.72
C THR A 59 10.13 11.62 22.11
N LEU A 60 9.75 10.67 22.96
CA LEU A 60 9.34 9.33 22.58
C LEU A 60 7.84 9.15 22.78
N VAL A 61 7.14 8.77 21.71
CA VAL A 61 5.72 8.43 21.71
C VAL A 61 5.58 6.90 21.72
N ALA A 62 4.71 6.37 22.56
CA ALA A 62 4.32 4.95 22.52
C ALA A 62 2.91 4.83 21.94
N ASP A 63 2.80 4.27 20.73
CA ASP A 63 1.51 4.00 20.09
C ASP A 63 0.88 2.72 20.65
N MET A 64 0.41 2.80 21.90
CA MET A 64 -0.18 1.67 22.61
C MET A 64 -1.54 1.27 22.02
N LYS A 65 -2.25 2.21 21.39
CA LYS A 65 -3.66 2.08 20.97
C LYS A 65 -4.51 1.48 22.09
N THR A 66 -4.30 1.99 23.30
CA THR A 66 -5.01 1.58 24.50
C THR A 66 -6.51 1.76 24.30
N MET A 67 -7.25 0.67 24.46
CA MET A 67 -8.72 0.63 24.41
C MET A 67 -9.34 0.38 25.79
N ASP A 68 -8.58 -0.22 26.71
CA ASP A 68 -9.01 -0.60 28.05
C ASP A 68 -7.83 -0.48 29.02
N THR A 69 -8.08 -0.42 30.32
CA THR A 69 -7.07 -0.37 31.39
C THR A 69 -6.10 0.82 31.26
N GLY A 70 -6.66 2.01 31.00
CA GLY A 70 -5.92 3.23 30.69
C GLY A 70 -4.77 3.52 31.65
N SER A 71 -4.99 3.39 32.96
CA SER A 71 -3.93 3.62 33.94
C SER A 71 -2.77 2.62 33.85
N VAL A 72 -3.06 1.34 33.61
CA VAL A 72 -2.04 0.27 33.63
C VAL A 72 -1.12 0.38 32.42
N GLU A 73 -1.70 0.55 31.23
CA GLU A 73 -0.92 0.63 29.98
C GLU A 73 -0.10 1.92 29.91
N VAL A 74 -0.66 3.05 30.32
CA VAL A 74 0.05 4.35 30.35
C VAL A 74 1.22 4.30 31.32
N GLU A 75 1.02 3.79 32.54
CA GLU A 75 2.12 3.68 33.50
C GLU A 75 3.22 2.74 33.01
N ALA A 76 2.86 1.64 32.36
CA ALA A 76 3.83 0.71 31.80
C ALA A 76 4.67 1.36 30.69
N ALA A 77 4.03 2.06 29.75
CA ALA A 77 4.70 2.77 28.66
C ALA A 77 5.59 3.91 29.17
N ALA A 78 5.09 4.72 30.11
CA ALA A 78 5.84 5.81 30.72
C ALA A 78 7.06 5.28 31.49
N LYS A 79 6.91 4.22 32.31
CA LYS A 79 8.04 3.55 33.00
C LYS A 79 9.05 2.95 32.02
N ALA A 80 8.63 2.58 30.81
CA ALA A 80 9.52 2.14 29.75
C ALA A 80 10.29 3.29 29.07
N GLY A 81 9.86 4.54 29.28
CA GLY A 81 10.55 5.75 28.80
C GLY A 81 9.76 6.59 27.80
N ALA A 82 8.47 6.31 27.59
CA ALA A 82 7.60 7.13 26.75
C ALA A 82 7.28 8.47 27.41
N ASP A 83 7.44 9.56 26.66
CA ASP A 83 7.07 10.92 27.08
C ASP A 83 5.61 11.23 26.70
N VAL A 84 5.10 10.58 25.65
CA VAL A 84 3.69 10.65 25.22
C VAL A 84 3.16 9.23 25.01
N VAL A 85 1.94 8.95 25.44
CA VAL A 85 1.26 7.66 25.23
C VAL A 85 -0.01 7.86 24.41
N ILE A 86 -0.20 7.04 23.38
CA ILE A 86 -1.39 7.10 22.52
C ILE A 86 -2.49 6.19 23.06
N VAL A 87 -3.67 6.76 23.25
CA VAL A 87 -4.93 6.09 23.63
C VAL A 87 -5.95 6.25 22.49
N MET A 88 -6.88 5.31 22.32
CA MET A 88 -7.88 5.39 21.26
C MET A 88 -9.05 6.29 21.66
N GLY A 89 -9.51 7.14 20.73
CA GLY A 89 -10.67 8.02 20.93
C GLY A 89 -11.99 7.28 21.04
N LEU A 90 -12.06 6.05 20.56
CA LEU A 90 -13.18 5.13 20.73
C LEU A 90 -13.23 4.43 22.10
N ALA A 91 -12.19 4.57 22.93
CA ALA A 91 -12.22 4.04 24.29
C ALA A 91 -13.27 4.75 25.14
N ASP A 92 -13.74 4.07 26.18
CA ASP A 92 -14.69 4.66 27.13
C ASP A 92 -14.07 5.87 27.85
N ASP A 93 -14.88 6.87 28.15
CA ASP A 93 -14.42 8.10 28.81
C ASP A 93 -13.78 7.83 30.18
N SER A 94 -14.20 6.79 30.89
CA SER A 94 -13.55 6.35 32.13
C SER A 94 -12.11 5.89 31.89
N THR A 95 -11.87 5.13 30.81
CA THR A 95 -10.53 4.66 30.42
C THR A 95 -9.63 5.84 30.06
N ILE A 96 -10.14 6.81 29.29
CA ILE A 96 -9.37 8.00 28.90
C ILE A 96 -9.06 8.86 30.13
N ARG A 97 -10.03 9.04 31.03
CA ARG A 97 -9.81 9.79 32.29
C ARG A 97 -8.74 9.14 33.16
N GLU A 98 -8.80 7.82 33.33
CA GLU A 98 -7.77 7.08 34.07
C GLU A 98 -6.38 7.19 33.42
N ALA A 99 -6.32 7.14 32.09
CA ALA A 99 -5.09 7.35 31.33
C ALA A 99 -4.49 8.75 31.57
N VAL A 100 -5.31 9.80 31.51
CA VAL A 100 -4.89 11.19 31.79
C VAL A 100 -4.39 11.34 33.23
N GLU A 101 -5.11 10.79 34.21
CA GLU A 101 -4.69 10.83 35.61
C GLU A 101 -3.37 10.09 35.84
N ALA A 102 -3.22 8.91 35.24
CA ALA A 102 -1.99 8.12 35.31
C ALA A 102 -0.80 8.86 34.68
N ALA A 103 -0.99 9.44 33.50
CA ALA A 103 0.03 10.22 32.80
C ALA A 103 0.55 11.38 33.65
N ARG A 104 -0.37 12.13 34.30
CA ARG A 104 -0.01 13.21 35.23
C ARG A 104 0.83 12.73 36.42
N ARG A 105 0.53 11.55 36.99
CA ARG A 105 1.30 10.98 38.10
C ARG A 105 2.74 10.64 37.72
N VAL A 106 2.94 10.13 36.51
CA VAL A 106 4.25 9.66 36.02
C VAL A 106 5.01 10.68 35.16
N GLY A 107 4.41 11.85 34.92
CA GLY A 107 5.02 12.95 34.17
C GLY A 107 5.04 12.74 32.65
N SER A 108 4.15 11.92 32.11
CA SER A 108 3.93 11.75 30.67
C SER A 108 2.71 12.53 30.18
N LYS A 109 2.53 12.62 28.86
CA LYS A 109 1.35 13.22 28.22
C LYS A 109 0.50 12.18 27.50
N ILE A 110 -0.76 12.51 27.27
CA ILE A 110 -1.70 11.68 26.50
C ILE A 110 -1.98 12.30 25.13
N MET A 111 -1.79 11.50 24.09
CA MET A 111 -2.33 11.78 22.76
C MET A 111 -3.49 10.83 22.49
N VAL A 112 -4.61 11.33 21.97
CA VAL A 112 -5.75 10.48 21.61
C VAL A 112 -5.90 10.36 20.11
N ASP A 113 -5.87 9.13 19.60
CA ASP A 113 -6.04 8.79 18.18
C ASP A 113 -7.53 8.69 17.82
N LEU A 114 -7.99 9.56 16.92
CA LEU A 114 -9.39 9.64 16.47
C LEU A 114 -9.71 8.64 15.34
N MET A 115 -8.80 7.71 15.02
CA MET A 115 -9.05 6.67 14.03
C MET A 115 -10.38 5.94 14.30
N ASN A 116 -11.21 5.79 13.26
CA ASN A 116 -12.54 5.17 13.31
C ASN A 116 -13.61 5.92 14.13
N VAL A 117 -13.33 7.11 14.64
CA VAL A 117 -14.36 7.99 15.21
C VAL A 117 -15.17 8.63 14.06
N ASP A 118 -16.49 8.48 14.10
CA ASP A 118 -17.38 9.01 13.04
C ASP A 118 -17.44 10.56 13.05
N ASP A 119 -17.66 11.16 14.21
CA ASP A 119 -17.67 12.62 14.42
C ASP A 119 -16.41 13.07 15.18
N MET A 120 -15.31 13.22 14.43
CA MET A 120 -14.02 13.60 14.99
C MET A 120 -14.03 15.00 15.65
N PRO A 121 -14.64 16.05 15.06
CA PRO A 121 -14.71 17.37 15.71
C PRO A 121 -15.41 17.34 17.07
N SER A 122 -16.60 16.73 17.15
CA SER A 122 -17.33 16.66 18.42
C SER A 122 -16.55 15.85 19.46
N ARG A 123 -15.98 14.71 19.06
CA ARG A 123 -15.17 13.89 19.97
C ARG A 123 -13.93 14.63 20.46
N ALA A 124 -13.26 15.42 19.62
CA ALA A 124 -12.09 16.19 20.01
C ALA A 124 -12.39 17.20 21.13
N VAL A 125 -13.56 17.87 21.08
CA VAL A 125 -14.03 18.77 22.15
C VAL A 125 -14.22 18.04 23.47
N ASP A 126 -14.81 16.85 23.43
CA ASP A 126 -15.00 16.05 24.65
C ASP A 126 -13.66 15.59 25.25
N LEU A 127 -12.71 15.18 24.40
CA LEU A 127 -11.38 14.78 24.82
C LEU A 127 -10.59 15.94 25.47
N GLU A 128 -10.70 17.15 24.92
CA GLU A 128 -10.13 18.35 25.54
C GLU A 128 -10.69 18.58 26.96
N ARG A 129 -12.01 18.41 27.15
CA ARG A 129 -12.65 18.51 28.48
C ARG A 129 -12.18 17.44 29.46
N LEU A 130 -11.82 16.26 28.97
CA LEU A 130 -11.23 15.18 29.77
C LEU A 130 -9.76 15.45 30.16
N GLY A 131 -9.15 16.51 29.62
CA GLY A 131 -7.80 16.94 29.97
C GLY A 131 -6.70 16.23 29.18
N VAL A 132 -7.02 15.74 27.98
CA VAL A 132 -6.07 15.20 27.00
C VAL A 132 -5.11 16.28 26.51
N ASP A 133 -3.83 15.95 26.33
CA ASP A 133 -2.81 16.91 25.91
C ASP A 133 -2.78 17.14 24.38
N TYR A 134 -3.07 16.09 23.60
CA TYR A 134 -3.04 16.12 22.13
C TYR A 134 -4.17 15.27 21.53
N VAL A 135 -4.71 15.70 20.39
CA VAL A 135 -5.62 14.87 19.57
C VAL A 135 -4.98 14.59 18.22
N CYS A 136 -5.13 13.37 17.71
CA CYS A 136 -4.59 12.96 16.41
C CYS A 136 -5.72 12.66 15.43
N VAL A 137 -5.78 13.43 14.35
CA VAL A 137 -6.64 13.15 13.20
C VAL A 137 -5.93 12.10 12.35
N HIS A 138 -6.37 10.85 12.47
CA HIS A 138 -5.81 9.72 11.76
C HIS A 138 -6.87 9.15 10.82
N VAL A 139 -6.69 9.40 9.51
CA VAL A 139 -7.59 8.85 8.50
C VAL A 139 -6.96 7.61 7.88
N GLY A 140 -7.51 6.45 8.24
CA GLY A 140 -7.09 5.16 7.71
C GLY A 140 -7.39 5.01 6.20
N ILE A 141 -6.75 4.02 5.57
CA ILE A 141 -6.91 3.74 4.13
C ILE A 141 -8.39 3.50 3.78
N ASP A 142 -9.10 2.73 4.60
CA ASP A 142 -10.50 2.36 4.35
C ASP A 142 -11.44 3.58 4.44
N GLN A 143 -11.12 4.56 5.28
CA GLN A 143 -11.91 5.80 5.40
C GLN A 143 -11.67 6.74 4.21
N GLN A 144 -10.44 6.82 3.71
CA GLN A 144 -10.13 7.59 2.49
C GLN A 144 -10.87 7.01 1.27
N MET A 145 -10.97 5.68 1.19
CA MET A 145 -11.75 5.00 0.14
C MET A 145 -13.26 5.30 0.21
N ARG A 146 -13.79 5.67 1.38
CA ARG A 146 -15.18 6.13 1.56
C ARG A 146 -15.35 7.62 1.25
N GLY A 147 -14.35 8.29 0.70
CA GLY A 147 -14.39 9.70 0.30
C GLY A 147 -14.05 10.69 1.42
N MET A 148 -13.63 10.22 2.61
CA MET A 148 -13.19 11.11 3.68
C MET A 148 -11.88 11.78 3.30
N LYS A 149 -11.87 13.12 3.27
CA LYS A 149 -10.68 13.92 2.94
C LYS A 149 -9.95 14.32 4.23
N PRO A 150 -8.72 13.82 4.47
CA PRO A 150 -8.03 14.02 5.74
C PRO A 150 -7.79 15.50 6.10
N LEU A 151 -7.49 16.34 5.10
CA LEU A 151 -7.22 17.76 5.31
C LEU A 151 -8.47 18.57 5.67
N GLU A 152 -9.64 18.20 5.17
CA GLU A 152 -10.90 18.88 5.52
C GLU A 152 -11.28 18.57 6.96
N VAL A 153 -11.21 17.30 7.37
CA VAL A 153 -11.46 16.87 8.75
C VAL A 153 -10.46 17.50 9.72
N LEU A 154 -9.18 17.57 9.34
CA LEU A 154 -8.15 18.23 10.13
C LEU A 154 -8.52 19.68 10.45
N LYS A 155 -8.96 20.46 9.44
CA LYS A 155 -9.36 21.86 9.64
C LYS A 155 -10.52 21.97 10.62
N GLN A 156 -11.54 21.12 10.46
CA GLN A 156 -12.70 21.12 11.35
C GLN A 156 -12.32 20.83 12.80
N VAL A 157 -11.41 19.88 13.04
CA VAL A 157 -10.93 19.57 14.40
C VAL A 157 -10.10 20.73 14.97
N VAL A 158 -9.19 21.30 14.18
CA VAL A 158 -8.36 22.45 14.60
C VAL A 158 -9.21 23.67 14.97
N GLU A 159 -10.34 23.90 14.29
CA GLU A 159 -11.21 25.05 14.57
C GLU A 159 -11.99 24.93 15.89
N VAL A 160 -12.16 23.72 16.44
CA VAL A 160 -13.03 23.48 17.60
C VAL A 160 -12.29 23.16 18.90
N VAL A 161 -10.96 22.97 18.87
CA VAL A 161 -10.14 22.70 20.07
C VAL A 161 -8.99 23.70 20.22
N ASN A 162 -8.49 23.89 21.44
CA ASN A 162 -7.34 24.74 21.74
C ASN A 162 -6.05 23.95 22.00
N ILE A 163 -6.16 22.65 22.24
CA ILE A 163 -5.02 21.73 22.36
C ILE A 163 -4.36 21.45 21.00
N PRO A 164 -3.05 21.14 20.95
CA PRO A 164 -2.37 20.89 19.69
C PRO A 164 -2.91 19.64 18.98
N VAL A 165 -3.15 19.78 17.67
CA VAL A 165 -3.68 18.72 16.82
C VAL A 165 -2.54 18.08 16.02
N ALA A 166 -2.46 16.75 16.09
CA ALA A 166 -1.62 15.91 15.26
C ALA A 166 -2.40 15.38 14.04
N VAL A 167 -1.69 15.05 12.95
CA VAL A 167 -2.29 14.37 11.79
C VAL A 167 -1.44 13.18 11.35
N ALA A 168 -2.10 12.09 10.98
CA ALA A 168 -1.50 10.86 10.47
C ALA A 168 -2.32 10.29 9.30
N GLY A 169 -1.70 9.37 8.55
CA GLY A 169 -2.36 8.62 7.46
C GLY A 169 -1.87 9.00 6.08
N GLY A 170 -0.80 8.34 5.61
CA GLY A 170 -0.30 8.50 4.23
C GLY A 170 0.38 9.84 3.94
N ILE A 171 0.90 10.53 4.96
CA ILE A 171 1.58 11.81 4.79
C ILE A 171 2.92 11.65 4.06
N ASN A 172 3.20 12.56 3.13
CA ASN A 172 4.45 12.66 2.36
C ASN A 172 4.89 14.13 2.23
N SER A 173 5.92 14.41 1.42
CA SER A 173 6.47 15.77 1.23
C SER A 173 5.52 16.77 0.57
N GLU A 174 4.44 16.30 -0.09
CA GLU A 174 3.41 17.17 -0.67
C GLU A 174 2.34 17.51 0.36
N THR A 175 1.85 16.50 1.07
CA THR A 175 0.72 16.64 2.01
C THR A 175 1.14 17.16 3.38
N ALA A 176 2.41 17.00 3.79
CA ALA A 176 2.91 17.52 5.06
C ALA A 176 2.84 19.06 5.14
N ALA A 177 3.14 19.75 4.04
CA ALA A 177 3.03 21.21 3.95
C ALA A 177 1.56 21.66 4.13
N GLN A 178 0.64 20.97 3.45
CA GLN A 178 -0.79 21.25 3.49
C GLN A 178 -1.39 21.00 4.89
N ALA A 179 -0.93 19.95 5.57
CA ALA A 179 -1.31 19.66 6.95
C ALA A 179 -0.91 20.79 7.92
N VAL A 180 0.31 21.30 7.81
CA VAL A 180 0.78 22.44 8.62
C VAL A 180 -0.02 23.71 8.29
N GLU A 181 -0.32 23.95 7.02
CA GLU A 181 -1.17 25.08 6.60
C GLU A 181 -2.60 24.97 7.12
N ALA A 182 -3.13 23.75 7.23
CA ALA A 182 -4.42 23.45 7.84
C ALA A 182 -4.42 23.54 9.39
N GLY A 183 -3.27 23.85 10.01
CA GLY A 183 -3.15 24.09 11.45
C GLY A 183 -2.65 22.92 12.29
N ALA A 184 -2.21 21.82 11.67
CA ALA A 184 -1.56 20.73 12.42
C ALA A 184 -0.28 21.24 13.12
N SER A 185 -0.18 20.96 14.42
CA SER A 185 1.01 21.24 15.21
C SER A 185 2.03 20.09 15.14
N ILE A 186 1.54 18.87 14.93
CA ILE A 186 2.33 17.64 14.82
C ILE A 186 1.95 16.93 13.52
N VAL A 187 2.94 16.59 12.71
CA VAL A 187 2.77 15.81 11.47
C VAL A 187 3.45 14.46 11.66
N ILE A 188 2.65 13.40 11.68
CA ILE A 188 3.11 12.03 11.89
C ILE A 188 3.34 11.38 10.52
N VAL A 189 4.57 10.94 10.28
CA VAL A 189 5.00 10.35 9.02
C VAL A 189 5.57 8.96 9.28
N GLY A 190 5.03 7.96 8.60
CA GLY A 190 5.54 6.58 8.63
C GLY A 190 6.20 6.21 7.31
N GLY A 191 5.42 5.61 6.40
CA GLY A 191 5.89 4.99 5.16
C GLY A 191 6.81 5.86 4.29
N ALA A 192 6.55 7.16 4.18
CA ALA A 192 7.36 8.06 3.34
C ALA A 192 8.82 8.23 3.81
N ILE A 193 9.10 7.95 5.09
CA ILE A 193 10.46 7.94 5.64
C ILE A 193 10.95 6.50 5.78
N THR A 194 10.14 5.62 6.36
CA THR A 194 10.56 4.24 6.71
C THR A 194 10.82 3.34 5.50
N LYS A 195 10.19 3.62 4.36
CA LYS A 195 10.37 2.88 3.10
C LYS A 195 11.25 3.61 2.09
N ALA A 196 11.76 4.79 2.45
CA ALA A 196 12.67 5.53 1.57
C ALA A 196 14.05 4.85 1.50
N GLU A 197 14.63 4.83 0.30
CA GLU A 197 16.00 4.35 0.10
C GLU A 197 16.99 5.08 1.03
N ASN A 198 16.78 6.39 1.23
CA ASN A 198 17.49 7.20 2.22
C ASN A 198 16.48 7.89 3.15
N ALA A 199 16.39 7.42 4.40
CA ALA A 199 15.46 7.95 5.39
C ALA A 199 15.86 9.34 5.90
N GLU A 200 17.16 9.64 5.95
CA GLU A 200 17.70 10.95 6.33
C GLU A 200 17.28 12.02 5.31
N GLU A 201 17.46 11.74 4.02
CA GLU A 201 17.04 12.64 2.95
C GLU A 201 15.52 12.83 2.93
N ALA A 202 14.76 11.74 3.04
CA ALA A 202 13.30 11.81 3.05
C ALA A 202 12.77 12.64 4.22
N ALA A 203 13.32 12.44 5.43
CA ALA A 203 12.99 13.24 6.59
C ALA A 203 13.32 14.73 6.37
N ARG A 204 14.49 15.03 5.81
CA ARG A 204 14.93 16.41 5.51
C ARG A 204 14.00 17.13 4.55
N VAL A 205 13.65 16.47 3.44
CA VAL A 205 12.73 17.03 2.44
C VAL A 205 11.35 17.30 3.03
N ILE A 206 10.83 16.36 3.83
CA ILE A 206 9.52 16.54 4.49
C ILE A 206 9.58 17.68 5.50
N LYS A 207 10.64 17.75 6.31
CA LYS A 207 10.84 18.83 7.28
C LYS A 207 10.93 20.19 6.58
N GLU A 208 11.63 20.27 5.46
CA GLU A 208 11.72 21.48 4.64
C GLU A 208 10.34 21.89 4.10
N ALA A 209 9.56 20.95 3.56
CA ALA A 209 8.20 21.21 3.08
C ALA A 209 7.30 21.76 4.19
N MET A 210 7.39 21.20 5.41
CA MET A 210 6.65 21.67 6.58
C MET A 210 7.05 23.09 7.01
N LEU A 211 8.37 23.38 7.06
CA LEU A 211 8.87 24.68 7.51
C LEU A 211 8.61 25.79 6.49
N THR A 212 8.72 25.48 5.21
CA THR A 212 8.47 26.43 4.12
C THR A 212 6.99 26.54 3.77
N ARG A 213 6.15 25.61 4.24
CA ARG A 213 4.74 25.43 3.84
C ARG A 213 4.57 25.31 2.33
N LYS A 214 5.56 24.73 1.64
CA LYS A 214 5.54 24.50 0.20
C LYS A 214 5.57 22.99 -0.06
N PRO A 215 4.57 22.44 -0.77
CA PRO A 215 4.59 21.06 -1.21
C PRO A 215 5.83 20.78 -2.07
N ILE A 216 6.56 19.71 -1.75
CA ILE A 216 7.69 19.24 -2.58
C ILE A 216 7.28 17.95 -3.28
N THR A 217 7.29 17.97 -4.61
CA THR A 217 6.78 16.87 -5.43
C THR A 217 7.56 15.58 -5.23
N THR A 218 6.85 14.46 -5.06
CA THR A 218 7.39 13.10 -4.99
C THR A 218 6.73 12.18 -6.02
N LYS A 219 7.49 11.17 -6.48
CA LYS A 219 6.96 10.09 -7.33
C LYS A 219 6.54 8.85 -6.52
N LEU A 220 6.99 8.76 -5.27
CA LEU A 220 6.76 7.66 -4.35
C LEU A 220 5.87 8.13 -3.19
N PHE A 221 5.27 7.18 -2.48
CA PHE A 221 4.42 7.39 -1.31
C PHE A 221 3.16 8.17 -1.64
N LYS A 222 2.66 7.97 -2.88
CA LYS A 222 1.40 8.50 -3.37
C LYS A 222 0.34 7.42 -3.36
N LYS A 223 -0.89 7.83 -3.04
CA LYS A 223 -2.07 6.99 -3.19
C LYS A 223 -2.73 7.30 -4.54
N PHE A 224 -3.19 6.25 -5.20
CA PHE A 224 -3.83 6.33 -6.50
C PHE A 224 -5.34 6.17 -6.35
N THR A 225 -6.10 6.96 -7.11
CA THR A 225 -7.57 6.87 -7.20
C THR A 225 -8.02 5.88 -8.27
N GLU A 226 -9.33 5.73 -8.47
CA GLU A 226 -9.88 4.84 -9.51
C GLU A 226 -9.43 5.24 -10.92
N GLU A 227 -9.36 6.55 -11.19
CA GLU A 227 -8.95 7.12 -12.47
C GLU A 227 -7.47 6.86 -12.77
N GLU A 228 -6.65 6.64 -11.73
CA GLU A 228 -5.20 6.46 -11.83
C GLU A 228 -4.76 4.98 -11.71
N ILE A 229 -5.70 4.03 -11.61
CA ILE A 229 -5.41 2.59 -11.43
C ILE A 229 -4.45 2.07 -12.52
N VAL A 230 -4.66 2.47 -13.77
CA VAL A 230 -3.79 2.04 -14.89
C VAL A 230 -2.34 2.46 -14.64
N GLU A 231 -2.13 3.69 -14.17
CA GLU A 231 -0.80 4.20 -13.86
C GLU A 231 -0.18 3.43 -12.69
N ALA A 232 -0.95 3.17 -11.64
CA ALA A 232 -0.51 2.40 -10.48
C ALA A 232 -0.05 0.99 -10.88
N PHE A 233 -0.88 0.24 -11.61
CA PHE A 233 -0.52 -1.11 -12.07
C PHE A 233 0.64 -1.12 -13.08
N LYS A 234 0.81 -0.06 -13.88
CA LYS A 234 2.00 0.08 -14.75
C LYS A 234 3.30 0.22 -13.95
N LYS A 235 3.27 0.78 -12.74
CA LYS A 235 4.47 0.95 -11.89
C LYS A 235 4.92 -0.33 -11.16
N VAL A 236 4.02 -1.27 -10.89
CA VAL A 236 4.30 -2.47 -10.04
C VAL A 236 4.37 -3.77 -10.84
N SER A 237 5.22 -4.70 -10.45
CA SER A 237 5.35 -6.00 -11.14
C SER A 237 4.20 -6.96 -10.77
N THR A 238 3.95 -7.98 -11.60
CA THR A 238 2.97 -9.04 -11.26
C THR A 238 3.30 -9.76 -9.94
N PRO A 239 4.58 -10.02 -9.56
CA PRO A 239 4.91 -10.46 -8.20
C PRO A 239 4.44 -9.50 -7.10
N ASN A 240 4.63 -8.19 -7.25
CA ASN A 240 4.19 -7.22 -6.24
C ASN A 240 2.65 -7.24 -6.07
N ILE A 241 1.90 -7.40 -7.17
CA ILE A 241 0.44 -7.53 -7.14
C ILE A 241 0.03 -8.85 -6.47
N ALA A 242 0.69 -9.96 -6.81
CA ALA A 242 0.42 -11.25 -6.20
C ALA A 242 0.65 -11.23 -4.68
N ASP A 243 1.75 -10.63 -4.22
CA ASP A 243 2.03 -10.46 -2.79
C ASP A 243 1.01 -9.57 -2.08
N ALA A 244 0.57 -8.48 -2.74
CA ALA A 244 -0.51 -7.62 -2.25
C ALA A 244 -1.86 -8.34 -2.12
N MET A 245 -2.08 -9.40 -2.90
CA MET A 245 -3.27 -10.26 -2.87
C MET A 245 -3.07 -11.55 -2.07
N HIS A 246 -2.02 -11.64 -1.22
CA HIS A 246 -1.70 -12.84 -0.45
C HIS A 246 -1.51 -14.09 -1.33
N LYS A 247 -0.77 -13.93 -2.43
CA LYS A 247 -0.39 -14.97 -3.41
C LYS A 247 -1.57 -15.53 -4.22
N LYS A 248 -2.67 -14.78 -4.32
CA LYS A 248 -3.83 -15.11 -5.17
C LYS A 248 -3.77 -14.39 -6.51
N GLY A 249 -4.63 -14.78 -7.45
CA GLY A 249 -4.83 -14.10 -8.73
C GLY A 249 -3.81 -14.46 -9.83
N ALA A 250 -2.68 -15.07 -9.50
CA ALA A 250 -1.68 -15.50 -10.48
C ALA A 250 -2.14 -16.72 -11.30
N MET A 251 -2.14 -16.58 -12.62
CA MET A 251 -2.50 -17.64 -13.57
C MET A 251 -1.40 -18.70 -13.70
N LYS A 252 -1.79 -19.97 -13.84
CA LYS A 252 -0.90 -21.13 -13.94
C LYS A 252 -0.73 -21.61 -15.39
N GLY A 253 0.52 -21.71 -15.82
CA GLY A 253 0.90 -22.27 -17.11
C GLY A 253 0.70 -21.32 -18.30
N ILE A 254 0.27 -20.09 -18.04
CA ILE A 254 0.13 -19.03 -19.04
C ILE A 254 1.45 -18.26 -19.11
N LYS A 255 2.07 -18.22 -20.27
CA LYS A 255 3.43 -17.68 -20.46
C LYS A 255 3.45 -16.49 -21.42
N PRO A 256 4.34 -15.50 -21.21
CA PRO A 256 4.50 -14.39 -22.15
C PRO A 256 5.06 -14.88 -23.49
N ILE A 257 4.48 -14.39 -24.58
CA ILE A 257 4.96 -14.65 -25.95
C ILE A 257 6.02 -13.63 -26.36
N THR A 258 5.81 -12.38 -25.96
CA THR A 258 6.68 -11.24 -26.22
C THR A 258 7.37 -10.84 -24.92
N PRO A 259 8.69 -11.02 -24.79
CA PRO A 259 9.43 -10.56 -23.62
C PRO A 259 9.51 -9.03 -23.52
N GLY A 260 9.59 -8.51 -22.30
CA GLY A 260 9.83 -7.09 -22.02
C GLY A 260 8.69 -6.17 -22.47
N VAL A 261 7.46 -6.69 -22.54
CA VAL A 261 6.24 -5.88 -22.71
C VAL A 261 5.32 -6.11 -21.53
N LYS A 262 4.56 -5.07 -21.18
CA LYS A 262 3.64 -5.08 -20.05
C LYS A 262 2.25 -4.70 -20.53
N MET A 263 1.23 -5.40 -20.02
CA MET A 263 -0.17 -5.03 -20.24
C MET A 263 -0.87 -4.77 -18.92
N VAL A 264 -1.81 -3.83 -18.96
CA VAL A 264 -2.75 -3.51 -17.89
C VAL A 264 -4.04 -3.11 -18.58
N GLY A 265 -5.15 -3.77 -18.25
CA GLY A 265 -6.46 -3.40 -18.78
C GLY A 265 -7.60 -4.19 -18.16
N ARG A 266 -8.83 -3.75 -18.45
CA ARG A 266 -10.05 -4.45 -18.01
C ARG A 266 -10.33 -5.67 -18.89
N ALA A 267 -10.78 -6.75 -18.28
CA ALA A 267 -11.03 -8.02 -18.94
C ALA A 267 -12.26 -7.96 -19.83
N VAL A 268 -12.07 -8.32 -21.11
CA VAL A 268 -13.12 -8.79 -22.01
C VAL A 268 -12.97 -10.30 -22.08
N THR A 269 -13.83 -11.01 -21.36
CA THR A 269 -13.72 -12.46 -21.22
C THR A 269 -14.37 -13.19 -22.39
N VAL A 270 -13.77 -14.31 -22.78
CA VAL A 270 -14.24 -15.15 -23.87
C VAL A 270 -14.17 -16.61 -23.42
N ARG A 271 -15.28 -17.32 -23.51
CA ARG A 271 -15.32 -18.77 -23.42
C ARG A 271 -15.51 -19.33 -24.82
N THR A 272 -14.67 -20.27 -25.24
CA THR A 272 -14.82 -20.93 -26.53
C THR A 272 -14.51 -22.41 -26.45
N TYR A 273 -14.99 -23.18 -27.43
CA TYR A 273 -14.71 -24.60 -27.52
C TYR A 273 -13.26 -24.84 -27.96
N PRO A 274 -12.65 -25.99 -27.62
CA PRO A 274 -11.31 -26.33 -28.06
C PRO A 274 -11.12 -26.15 -29.58
N GLY A 275 -10.15 -25.30 -29.95
CA GLY A 275 -9.84 -24.98 -31.33
C GLY A 275 -10.89 -24.13 -32.08
N ASP A 276 -11.85 -23.50 -31.40
CA ASP A 276 -12.73 -22.51 -32.05
C ASP A 276 -12.20 -21.08 -31.85
N TRP A 277 -11.79 -20.44 -32.94
CA TRP A 277 -11.26 -19.07 -32.89
C TRP A 277 -12.32 -17.98 -33.13
N SER A 278 -13.57 -18.36 -33.45
CA SER A 278 -14.59 -17.40 -33.87
C SER A 278 -14.90 -16.36 -32.79
N LYS A 279 -15.16 -16.79 -31.55
CA LYS A 279 -15.44 -15.88 -30.42
C LYS A 279 -14.21 -15.14 -29.94
N ALA A 280 -13.04 -15.76 -30.02
CA ALA A 280 -11.77 -15.12 -29.72
C ALA A 280 -11.56 -13.87 -30.60
N VAL A 281 -11.74 -14.00 -31.91
CA VAL A 281 -11.57 -12.87 -32.84
C VAL A 281 -12.72 -11.87 -32.75
N GLN A 282 -13.98 -12.32 -32.61
CA GLN A 282 -15.14 -11.42 -32.43
C GLN A 282 -15.03 -10.54 -31.17
N ALA A 283 -14.31 -10.98 -30.14
CA ALA A 283 -14.09 -10.18 -28.94
C ALA A 283 -13.34 -8.87 -29.23
N ILE A 284 -12.57 -8.81 -30.32
CA ILE A 284 -11.91 -7.59 -30.78
C ILE A 284 -12.94 -6.53 -31.12
N ASP A 285 -14.10 -6.87 -31.69
CA ASP A 285 -15.14 -5.91 -32.04
C ASP A 285 -15.81 -5.30 -30.80
N VAL A 286 -15.96 -6.09 -29.74
CA VAL A 286 -16.61 -5.70 -28.48
C VAL A 286 -15.65 -4.96 -27.54
N ALA A 287 -14.35 -5.26 -27.61
CA ALA A 287 -13.36 -4.68 -26.70
C ALA A 287 -13.12 -3.19 -26.96
N GLU A 288 -13.06 -2.40 -25.88
CA GLU A 288 -12.72 -0.97 -25.94
C GLU A 288 -11.19 -0.78 -25.91
N PRO A 289 -10.66 0.34 -26.44
CA PRO A 289 -9.24 0.68 -26.30
C PRO A 289 -8.76 0.59 -24.85
N GLY A 290 -7.60 -0.03 -24.64
CA GLY A 290 -7.05 -0.29 -23.31
C GLY A 290 -7.56 -1.57 -22.62
N SER A 291 -8.52 -2.30 -23.20
CA SER A 291 -8.99 -3.58 -22.65
C SER A 291 -7.98 -4.72 -22.84
N VAL A 292 -8.11 -5.78 -22.05
CA VAL A 292 -7.37 -7.04 -22.22
C VAL A 292 -8.37 -8.15 -22.55
N ILE A 293 -8.16 -8.86 -23.65
CA ILE A 293 -9.01 -10.00 -24.02
C ILE A 293 -8.49 -11.24 -23.28
N VAL A 294 -9.37 -11.94 -22.56
CA VAL A 294 -9.02 -13.15 -21.79
C VAL A 294 -9.84 -14.32 -22.30
N ILE A 295 -9.16 -15.33 -22.84
CA ILE A 295 -9.76 -16.44 -23.57
C ILE A 295 -9.57 -17.72 -22.78
N ASP A 296 -10.67 -18.36 -22.42
CA ASP A 296 -10.74 -19.75 -21.99
C ASP A 296 -11.07 -20.63 -23.21
N ALA A 297 -10.05 -21.31 -23.74
CA ALA A 297 -10.17 -22.31 -24.80
C ALA A 297 -9.97 -23.72 -24.24
N CYS A 298 -10.21 -23.92 -22.94
CA CYS A 298 -10.07 -25.19 -22.23
C CYS A 298 -8.68 -25.84 -22.37
N GLY A 299 -7.62 -25.04 -22.51
CA GLY A 299 -6.25 -25.53 -22.68
C GLY A 299 -5.98 -26.22 -24.02
N ALA A 300 -6.79 -25.96 -25.05
CA ALA A 300 -6.65 -26.59 -26.36
C ALA A 300 -5.27 -26.38 -27.00
N GLU A 301 -4.82 -27.39 -27.76
CA GLU A 301 -3.55 -27.34 -28.49
C GLU A 301 -3.68 -26.66 -29.85
N GLU A 302 -4.86 -26.67 -30.47
CA GLU A 302 -5.16 -25.90 -31.68
C GLU A 302 -5.18 -24.39 -31.39
N ALA A 303 -4.43 -23.63 -32.19
CA ALA A 303 -4.32 -22.19 -31.99
C ALA A 303 -5.65 -21.48 -32.28
N VAL A 304 -6.10 -20.68 -31.32
CA VAL A 304 -7.29 -19.83 -31.43
C VAL A 304 -6.96 -18.36 -31.72
N TRP A 305 -5.67 -18.05 -31.83
CA TRP A 305 -5.16 -16.69 -32.02
C TRP A 305 -3.86 -16.70 -32.84
N GLY A 306 -3.64 -15.63 -33.61
CA GLY A 306 -2.45 -15.46 -34.46
C GLY A 306 -2.14 -13.99 -34.79
N GLU A 307 -1.34 -13.76 -35.83
CA GLU A 307 -0.84 -12.42 -36.16
C GLU A 307 -1.94 -11.43 -36.56
N LEU A 308 -2.92 -11.85 -37.36
CA LEU A 308 -3.96 -10.94 -37.88
C LEU A 308 -4.85 -10.40 -36.76
N ALA A 309 -5.25 -11.26 -35.81
CA ALA A 309 -5.98 -10.86 -34.62
C ALA A 309 -5.15 -9.88 -33.76
N SER A 310 -3.84 -10.14 -33.64
CA SER A 310 -2.93 -9.25 -32.92
C SER A 310 -2.77 -7.89 -33.60
N TRP A 311 -2.68 -7.86 -34.94
CA TRP A 311 -2.69 -6.63 -35.74
C TRP A 311 -3.96 -5.82 -35.52
N SER A 312 -5.13 -6.46 -35.56
CA SER A 312 -6.41 -5.81 -35.28
C SER A 312 -6.44 -5.21 -33.87
N CYS A 313 -5.90 -5.91 -32.86
CA CYS A 313 -5.75 -5.38 -31.51
C CYS A 313 -4.84 -4.14 -31.45
N VAL A 314 -3.69 -4.16 -32.13
CA VAL A 314 -2.76 -3.01 -32.19
C VAL A 314 -3.45 -1.79 -32.81
N VAL A 315 -4.16 -1.97 -33.93
CA VAL A 315 -4.88 -0.88 -34.61
C VAL A 315 -6.00 -0.31 -33.73
N LYS A 316 -6.75 -1.18 -33.02
CA LYS A 316 -7.84 -0.76 -32.14
C LYS A 316 -7.35 -0.21 -30.79
N GLY A 317 -6.08 -0.39 -30.44
CA GLY A 317 -5.52 0.02 -29.16
C GLY A 317 -5.88 -0.88 -27.99
N ILE A 318 -6.11 -2.18 -28.23
CA ILE A 318 -6.31 -3.18 -27.17
C ILE A 318 -4.97 -3.42 -26.45
N ALA A 319 -5.01 -3.51 -25.12
CA ALA A 319 -3.81 -3.55 -24.27
C ALA A 319 -3.08 -4.90 -24.30
N GLY A 320 -3.76 -6.00 -24.63
CA GLY A 320 -3.15 -7.32 -24.74
C GLY A 320 -4.17 -8.46 -24.82
N VAL A 321 -3.66 -9.68 -24.89
CA VAL A 321 -4.46 -10.92 -24.90
C VAL A 321 -3.87 -11.99 -23.98
N VAL A 322 -4.75 -12.74 -23.31
CA VAL A 322 -4.43 -13.89 -22.47
C VAL A 322 -5.21 -15.10 -22.96
N ILE A 323 -4.55 -16.23 -23.16
CA ILE A 323 -5.13 -17.41 -23.81
C ILE A 323 -4.83 -18.67 -23.00
N ASP A 324 -5.85 -19.22 -22.34
CA ASP A 324 -5.81 -20.60 -21.84
C ASP A 324 -6.03 -21.59 -22.98
N GLY A 325 -5.02 -21.70 -23.83
CA GLY A 325 -5.00 -22.46 -25.07
C GLY A 325 -3.75 -22.13 -25.88
N ALA A 326 -3.80 -22.37 -27.19
CA ALA A 326 -2.67 -22.16 -28.09
C ALA A 326 -2.74 -20.86 -28.90
N ILE A 327 -1.55 -20.34 -29.23
CA ILE A 327 -1.31 -19.21 -30.14
C ILE A 327 -0.33 -19.61 -31.24
N ARG A 328 -0.38 -18.94 -32.39
CA ARG A 328 0.57 -19.09 -33.50
C ARG A 328 1.12 -17.75 -33.99
N ASP A 329 1.99 -17.79 -35.00
CA ASP A 329 2.59 -16.61 -35.65
C ASP A 329 3.40 -15.73 -34.66
N VAL A 330 4.11 -16.38 -33.74
CA VAL A 330 4.75 -15.73 -32.59
C VAL A 330 5.92 -14.83 -32.96
N ASP A 331 6.57 -15.08 -34.09
CA ASP A 331 7.58 -14.23 -34.69
C ASP A 331 7.03 -12.85 -35.01
N VAL A 332 5.92 -12.77 -35.73
CA VAL A 332 5.28 -11.49 -36.08
C VAL A 332 4.68 -10.81 -34.84
N ILE A 333 4.07 -11.56 -33.93
CA ILE A 333 3.52 -10.99 -32.67
C ILE A 333 4.63 -10.33 -31.83
N ARG A 334 5.83 -10.90 -31.82
CA ARG A 334 6.99 -10.31 -31.13
C ARG A 334 7.47 -9.04 -31.81
N GLU A 335 7.50 -9.01 -33.16
CA GLU A 335 7.84 -7.81 -33.93
C GLU A 335 6.85 -6.67 -33.66
N LEU A 336 5.57 -6.97 -33.53
CA LEU A 336 4.53 -6.00 -33.16
C LEU A 336 4.67 -5.44 -31.75
N ARG A 337 5.52 -6.05 -30.91
CA ARG A 337 5.63 -5.74 -29.47
C ARG A 337 4.27 -5.85 -28.76
N PHE A 338 3.35 -6.68 -29.27
CA PHE A 338 2.01 -6.84 -28.71
C PHE A 338 2.07 -7.75 -27.47
N PRO A 339 1.52 -7.36 -26.31
CA PRO A 339 1.44 -8.22 -25.14
C PRO A 339 0.46 -9.38 -25.38
N ALA A 340 1.02 -10.57 -25.61
CA ALA A 340 0.26 -11.80 -25.75
C ALA A 340 0.78 -12.86 -24.77
N TYR A 341 -0.14 -13.60 -24.17
CA TYR A 341 0.15 -14.65 -23.21
C TYR A 341 -0.64 -15.89 -23.57
N ALA A 342 0.00 -17.06 -23.62
CA ALA A 342 -0.66 -18.30 -23.97
C ALA A 342 -0.11 -19.49 -23.19
N ARG A 343 -0.89 -20.57 -23.14
CA ARG A 343 -0.45 -21.86 -22.58
C ARG A 343 0.50 -22.58 -23.54
N HIS A 344 0.15 -22.58 -24.83
CA HIS A 344 0.85 -23.33 -25.87
C HIS A 344 1.20 -22.44 -27.06
N ILE A 345 2.27 -22.80 -27.77
CA ILE A 345 2.59 -22.28 -29.10
C ILE A 345 2.44 -23.45 -30.07
N ASN A 346 1.57 -23.34 -31.07
CA ASN A 346 1.30 -24.42 -32.02
C ASN A 346 0.98 -23.86 -33.41
N PRO A 347 1.63 -24.33 -34.50
CA PRO A 347 1.33 -23.84 -35.85
C PRO A 347 -0.07 -24.21 -36.36
N ARG A 348 -0.71 -25.24 -35.77
CA ARG A 348 -2.02 -25.71 -36.20
C ARG A 348 -3.12 -24.76 -35.72
N ALA A 349 -3.75 -24.05 -36.64
CA ALA A 349 -4.96 -23.29 -36.32
C ALA A 349 -6.17 -24.22 -36.11
N GLY A 350 -7.08 -23.75 -35.28
CA GLY A 350 -8.42 -24.27 -35.16
C GLY A 350 -9.36 -23.82 -36.30
N GLU A 351 -10.67 -24.02 -36.10
CA GLU A 351 -11.73 -23.72 -37.07
C GLU A 351 -12.74 -22.72 -36.50
N PRO A 352 -13.31 -21.79 -37.28
CA PRO A 352 -14.30 -20.84 -36.79
C PRO A 352 -15.69 -21.48 -36.70
N LYS A 353 -15.98 -22.18 -35.60
CA LYS A 353 -17.28 -22.88 -35.42
C LYS A 353 -18.37 -21.95 -34.89
N GLY A 354 -18.00 -20.82 -34.31
CA GLY A 354 -18.95 -19.82 -33.81
C GLY A 354 -19.55 -20.14 -32.44
N LEU A 355 -19.01 -21.16 -31.76
CA LEU A 355 -19.49 -21.64 -30.47
C LEU A 355 -18.77 -20.93 -29.32
N GLY A 356 -19.53 -20.61 -28.27
CA GLY A 356 -19.03 -19.94 -27.08
C GLY A 356 -19.67 -18.58 -26.84
N GLU A 357 -19.12 -17.86 -25.87
CA GLU A 357 -19.72 -16.69 -25.26
C GLU A 357 -18.66 -15.62 -24.97
N ILE A 358 -19.05 -14.35 -25.07
CA ILE A 358 -18.20 -13.18 -24.76
C ILE A 358 -18.85 -12.47 -23.55
N ASN A 359 -18.04 -11.89 -22.67
CA ASN A 359 -18.45 -11.22 -21.44
C ASN A 359 -19.23 -12.12 -20.48
N VAL A 360 -18.74 -13.35 -20.31
CA VAL A 360 -19.19 -14.28 -19.27
C VAL A 360 -18.07 -14.61 -18.32
N GLU A 361 -18.41 -15.05 -17.11
CA GLU A 361 -17.42 -15.55 -16.16
C GLU A 361 -16.68 -16.76 -16.74
N ILE A 362 -15.35 -16.77 -16.68
CA ILE A 362 -14.51 -17.87 -17.18
C ILE A 362 -13.49 -18.32 -16.14
N THR A 363 -12.84 -19.46 -16.40
CA THR A 363 -11.64 -19.89 -15.67
C THR A 363 -10.46 -19.95 -16.63
N CYS A 364 -9.47 -19.07 -16.44
CA CYS A 364 -8.30 -18.96 -17.29
C CYS A 364 -7.03 -19.11 -16.44
N GLY A 365 -6.15 -20.04 -16.81
CA GLY A 365 -4.96 -20.36 -16.01
C GLY A 365 -5.29 -20.86 -14.60
N GLY A 366 -6.47 -21.45 -14.40
CA GLY A 366 -6.96 -21.88 -13.09
C GLY A 366 -7.42 -20.73 -12.18
N VAL A 367 -7.62 -19.53 -12.72
CA VAL A 367 -8.12 -18.35 -11.99
C VAL A 367 -9.46 -17.94 -12.57
N LYS A 368 -10.42 -17.63 -11.69
CA LYS A 368 -11.72 -17.07 -12.06
C LYS A 368 -11.54 -15.65 -12.60
N VAL A 369 -12.16 -15.34 -13.74
CA VAL A 369 -12.12 -14.00 -14.35
C VAL A 369 -13.53 -13.58 -14.72
N GLU A 370 -13.95 -12.43 -14.21
CA GLU A 370 -15.22 -11.80 -14.58
C GLU A 370 -15.00 -10.65 -15.57
N PRO A 371 -15.99 -10.34 -16.42
CA PRO A 371 -15.94 -9.15 -17.26
C PRO A 371 -15.69 -7.88 -16.42
N GLY A 372 -14.70 -7.10 -16.85
CA GLY A 372 -14.28 -5.87 -16.19
C GLY A 372 -13.22 -6.02 -15.09
N ASP A 373 -12.84 -7.25 -14.71
CA ASP A 373 -11.70 -7.46 -13.80
C ASP A 373 -10.41 -6.89 -14.40
N TRP A 374 -9.47 -6.49 -13.55
CA TRP A 374 -8.18 -5.97 -14.00
C TRP A 374 -7.21 -7.11 -14.28
N VAL A 375 -6.60 -7.09 -15.46
CA VAL A 375 -5.63 -8.09 -15.89
C VAL A 375 -4.30 -7.40 -16.13
N ILE A 376 -3.28 -7.86 -15.41
CA ILE A 376 -1.93 -7.35 -15.50
C ILE A 376 -1.02 -8.49 -15.94
N GLY A 377 -0.20 -8.25 -16.95
CA GLY A 377 0.80 -9.20 -17.41
C GLY A 377 2.17 -8.55 -17.55
N ASP A 378 3.20 -9.27 -17.12
CA ASP A 378 4.60 -8.99 -17.41
C ASP A 378 5.37 -10.30 -17.65
N ASP A 379 6.70 -10.24 -17.73
CA ASP A 379 7.54 -11.41 -18.01
C ASP A 379 7.39 -12.57 -17.01
N ASN A 380 6.83 -12.33 -15.82
CA ASN A 380 6.61 -13.38 -14.81
C ASN A 380 5.26 -14.11 -14.97
N GLY A 381 4.36 -13.60 -15.82
CA GLY A 381 3.05 -14.19 -16.08
C GLY A 381 1.92 -13.18 -15.98
N VAL A 382 0.73 -13.66 -15.59
CA VAL A 382 -0.50 -12.87 -15.56
C VAL A 382 -1.14 -12.95 -14.18
N VAL A 383 -1.60 -11.81 -13.67
CA VAL A 383 -2.37 -11.70 -12.42
C VAL A 383 -3.70 -11.03 -12.71
N VAL A 384 -4.77 -11.58 -12.12
CA VAL A 384 -6.13 -11.03 -12.18
C VAL A 384 -6.47 -10.39 -10.83
N VAL A 385 -6.96 -9.16 -10.87
CA VAL A 385 -7.42 -8.41 -9.71
C VAL A 385 -8.92 -8.14 -9.88
N PRO A 386 -9.77 -8.57 -8.93
CA PRO A 386 -11.20 -8.27 -8.97
C PRO A 386 -11.47 -6.77 -9.07
N LYS A 387 -12.40 -6.36 -9.94
CA LYS A 387 -12.70 -4.94 -10.20
C LYS A 387 -13.03 -4.14 -8.94
N ASP A 388 -13.76 -4.73 -7.98
CA ASP A 388 -14.18 -4.06 -6.74
C ASP A 388 -13.03 -3.84 -5.74
N LEU A 389 -11.91 -4.56 -5.91
CA LEU A 389 -10.73 -4.46 -5.04
C LEU A 389 -9.57 -3.74 -5.74
N ALA A 390 -9.77 -3.22 -6.95
CA ALA A 390 -8.68 -2.74 -7.80
C ALA A 390 -7.88 -1.59 -7.18
N VAL A 391 -8.56 -0.58 -6.62
CA VAL A 391 -7.91 0.56 -5.94
C VAL A 391 -7.10 0.09 -4.74
N GLU A 392 -7.68 -0.78 -3.91
CA GLU A 392 -7.04 -1.34 -2.72
C GLU A 392 -5.78 -2.12 -3.09
N ILE A 393 -5.89 -3.05 -4.04
CA ILE A 393 -4.79 -3.91 -4.46
C ILE A 393 -3.70 -3.11 -5.18
N ALA A 394 -4.05 -2.14 -6.02
CA ALA A 394 -3.07 -1.26 -6.67
C ALA A 394 -2.23 -0.51 -5.63
N ASN A 395 -2.87 0.10 -4.64
CA ASN A 395 -2.18 0.83 -3.57
C ASN A 395 -1.35 -0.09 -2.66
N ARG A 396 -1.83 -1.32 -2.39
CA ARG A 396 -1.05 -2.33 -1.66
C ARG A 396 0.16 -2.83 -2.46
N ALA A 397 0.01 -3.01 -3.77
CA ALA A 397 1.12 -3.42 -4.63
C ALA A 397 2.22 -2.35 -4.71
N ILE A 398 1.83 -1.07 -4.75
CA ILE A 398 2.78 0.06 -4.65
C ILE A 398 3.50 0.02 -3.30
N ASP A 399 2.79 -0.25 -2.21
CA ASP A 399 3.36 -0.39 -0.88
C ASP A 399 4.40 -1.53 -0.79
N VAL A 400 4.10 -2.68 -1.41
CA VAL A 400 5.04 -3.81 -1.53
C VAL A 400 6.29 -3.39 -2.29
N MET A 401 6.13 -2.77 -3.45
CA MET A 401 7.26 -2.28 -4.27
C MET A 401 8.13 -1.28 -3.49
N GLU A 402 7.53 -0.34 -2.77
CA GLU A 402 8.26 0.66 -1.97
C GLU A 402 9.04 0.02 -0.82
N LYS A 403 8.45 -0.96 -0.12
CA LYS A 403 9.16 -1.75 0.90
C LYS A 403 10.34 -2.52 0.30
N GLU A 404 10.15 -3.11 -0.87
CA GLU A 404 11.23 -3.81 -1.58
C GLU A 404 12.34 -2.87 -2.04
N ASN A 405 12.05 -1.62 -2.41
CA ASN A 405 13.06 -0.62 -2.75
C ASN A 405 14.00 -0.36 -1.57
N ARG A 406 13.46 -0.19 -0.36
CA ARG A 406 14.27 -0.08 0.87
C ARG A 406 15.14 -1.32 1.10
N ILE A 407 14.54 -2.51 1.02
CA ILE A 407 15.28 -3.77 1.21
C ILE A 407 16.40 -3.89 0.18
N ARG A 408 16.13 -3.55 -1.08
CA ARG A 408 17.12 -3.57 -2.16
C ARG A 408 18.29 -2.64 -1.87
N GLU A 409 18.01 -1.46 -1.35
CA GLU A 409 19.05 -0.52 -0.96
C GLU A 409 19.88 -1.02 0.24
N GLU A 410 19.25 -1.63 1.23
CA GLU A 410 19.97 -2.26 2.35
C GLU A 410 20.88 -3.41 1.88
N ILE A 411 20.45 -4.17 0.86
CA ILE A 411 21.29 -5.19 0.21
C ILE A 411 22.46 -4.54 -0.54
N ARG A 412 22.21 -3.46 -1.30
CA ARG A 412 23.27 -2.72 -2.02
C ARG A 412 24.34 -2.16 -1.07
N ARG A 413 23.97 -1.81 0.16
CA ARG A 413 24.89 -1.36 1.22
C ARG A 413 25.71 -2.50 1.86
N GLY A 414 25.66 -3.71 1.31
CA GLY A 414 26.49 -4.84 1.72
C GLY A 414 25.82 -5.84 2.66
N SER A 415 24.50 -5.72 2.90
CA SER A 415 23.75 -6.75 3.62
C SER A 415 23.29 -7.87 2.68
N THR A 416 22.84 -8.99 3.26
CA THR A 416 22.17 -10.07 2.50
C THR A 416 20.69 -10.05 2.82
N LEU A 417 19.83 -10.52 1.92
CA LEU A 417 18.38 -10.59 2.16
C LEU A 417 18.03 -11.32 3.47
N SER A 418 18.71 -12.45 3.74
CA SER A 418 18.52 -13.22 4.97
C SER A 418 18.80 -12.41 6.24
N ARG A 419 19.84 -11.57 6.22
CA ARG A 419 20.20 -10.68 7.33
C ARG A 419 19.23 -9.50 7.44
N VAL A 420 18.85 -8.88 6.31
CA VAL A 420 17.89 -7.76 6.30
C VAL A 420 16.53 -8.18 6.86
N LEU A 421 16.07 -9.39 6.55
CA LEU A 421 14.79 -9.92 7.02
C LEU A 421 14.90 -10.72 8.33
N GLU A 422 16.10 -10.79 8.91
CA GLU A 422 16.42 -11.56 10.10
C GLU A 422 15.86 -12.99 10.08
N LEU A 423 15.98 -13.70 8.95
CA LEU A 423 15.29 -14.98 8.77
C LEU A 423 15.61 -16.03 9.84
N LYS A 424 16.77 -15.91 10.50
CA LYS A 424 17.18 -16.78 11.62
C LYS A 424 16.21 -16.78 12.80
N LYS A 425 15.43 -15.70 13.01
CA LYS A 425 14.44 -15.67 14.11
C LYS A 425 13.28 -16.65 13.90
N TRP A 426 13.09 -17.10 12.66
CA TRP A 426 12.09 -18.10 12.28
C TRP A 426 12.66 -19.52 12.24
N ASP A 427 13.97 -19.68 12.43
CA ASP A 427 14.57 -20.99 12.52
C ASP A 427 14.03 -21.70 13.76
N LYS A 428 13.82 -23.01 13.63
CA LYS A 428 13.41 -23.85 14.76
C LYS A 428 14.46 -23.73 15.86
N VAL A 429 14.06 -23.22 17.03
CA VAL A 429 14.91 -23.26 18.23
C VAL A 429 15.07 -24.73 18.63
N VAL A 430 16.27 -25.27 18.43
CA VAL A 430 16.64 -26.59 18.95
C VAL A 430 17.21 -26.38 20.35
N GLY A 431 16.48 -26.85 21.36
CA GLY A 431 16.86 -26.77 22.77
C GLY A 431 17.91 -27.80 23.17
#